data_AF-E6WPS8-F1
#
_entry.id   AF-E6WPS8-F1
#
_cell.length_a   1.000
_cell.length_b   1.000
_cell.length_c   1.000
_cell.angle_alpha   90.00
_cell.angle_beta   90.00
_cell.angle_gamma   90.00
#
_symmetry.space_group_name_H-M   'P 1'
#
loop_
_entity.id
_entity.type
_entity.pdbx_description
1 polymer ?
#
loop_
_entity_poly.entity_id
_entity_poly.type
_entity_poly.pdbx_seq_one_letter_code
_entity_poly.pdbx_strand_id
1 'polypeptide(L)'
;MDVHVSGAGAVAQVAVDDPEQLQQEACRQVLEAVHGHLRQHPWADPAPPQEWTFWLESDGTPVAGEHEVYRQACAFPALHDHVHALVQATAGGPRRRPWADEETPTGSAGAAYLAMADLRWLPAYLEYLASCDLDHEVHQAAEMDGIIASHGWGPATVGLAAARLWRLGGQHGDEQFGGWLEEGGLEDYLDSPDGAAAFRAAVGTEFELPGPLDPAPGQDPARARRRFGQHVDDGLEYFAEYLDEDDLGRIRGAAMARWDRLAAAV
;
A
#
# COMPACT_ATOMS: atom_id res chain seq x y z
N MET A 1 -20.31 16.86 17.29
CA MET A 1 -20.54 16.08 16.06
C MET A 1 -20.50 14.62 16.40
N ASP A 2 -21.31 13.82 15.74
CA ASP A 2 -21.37 12.37 15.94
C ASP A 2 -20.35 11.70 15.00
N VAL A 3 -19.63 10.71 15.52
CA VAL A 3 -18.77 9.82 14.73
C VAL A 3 -19.58 8.61 14.36
N HIS A 4 -19.75 8.35 13.07
CA HIS A 4 -20.55 7.23 12.57
C HIS A 4 -19.66 6.19 11.89
N VAL A 5 -20.08 4.93 11.97
CA VAL A 5 -19.51 3.83 11.18
C VAL A 5 -20.62 3.08 10.47
N SER A 6 -20.31 2.55 9.29
CA SER A 6 -21.27 1.77 8.49
C SER A 6 -21.85 0.61 9.30
N GLY A 7 -23.18 0.46 9.28
CA GLY A 7 -23.90 -0.65 9.92
C GLY A 7 -24.10 -0.55 11.43
N ALA A 8 -23.45 0.38 12.15
CA ALA A 8 -23.63 0.55 13.59
C ALA A 8 -24.20 1.93 14.00
N GLY A 9 -24.17 2.93 13.10
CA GLY A 9 -24.60 4.29 13.40
C GLY A 9 -23.57 5.06 14.22
N ALA A 10 -24.01 6.00 15.07
CA ALA A 10 -23.14 6.81 15.90
C ALA A 10 -22.41 5.97 16.97
N VAL A 11 -21.09 6.00 16.96
CA VAL A 11 -20.21 5.28 17.91
C VAL A 11 -19.57 6.19 18.95
N ALA A 12 -19.52 7.50 18.71
CA ALA A 12 -18.99 8.49 19.65
C ALA A 12 -19.50 9.90 19.35
N GLN A 13 -19.27 10.82 20.30
CA GLN A 13 -19.45 12.26 20.13
C GLN A 13 -18.12 12.96 20.32
N VAL A 14 -17.79 13.86 19.39
CA VAL A 14 -16.57 14.66 19.40
C VAL A 14 -16.89 16.15 19.35
N ALA A 15 -16.11 16.93 20.09
CA ALA A 15 -16.19 18.39 20.06
C ALA A 15 -15.42 18.90 18.84
N VAL A 16 -16.15 19.37 17.84
CA VAL A 16 -15.61 19.90 16.59
C VAL A 16 -16.23 21.27 16.36
N ASP A 17 -15.37 22.29 16.26
CA ASP A 17 -15.79 23.67 15.99
C ASP A 17 -16.01 23.90 14.49
N ASP A 18 -15.13 23.33 13.65
CA ASP A 18 -15.14 23.43 12.20
C ASP A 18 -14.77 22.07 11.57
N PRO A 19 -15.67 21.41 10.81
CA PRO A 19 -15.39 20.12 10.19
C PRO A 19 -14.39 20.23 9.02
N GLU A 20 -14.21 21.41 8.43
CA GLU A 20 -13.19 21.66 7.40
C GLU A 20 -11.79 21.84 8.00
N GLN A 21 -11.71 22.08 9.32
CA GLN A 21 -10.46 22.32 10.08
C GLN A 21 -10.50 21.62 11.45
N LEU A 22 -10.56 20.30 11.42
CA LEU A 22 -10.38 19.44 12.58
C LEU A 22 -9.04 19.71 13.26
N GLN A 23 -9.11 20.08 14.53
CA GLN A 23 -7.93 20.19 15.39
C GLN A 23 -7.38 18.79 15.69
N GLN A 24 -6.08 18.70 16.01
CA GLN A 24 -5.41 17.45 16.34
C GLN A 24 -6.17 16.59 17.37
N GLU A 25 -6.72 17.24 18.40
CA GLU A 25 -7.47 16.55 19.46
C GLU A 25 -8.79 15.96 18.95
N ALA A 26 -9.50 16.66 18.05
CA ALA A 26 -10.69 16.14 17.42
C ALA A 26 -10.34 14.94 16.53
N CYS A 27 -9.33 15.05 15.66
CA CYS A 27 -8.84 13.93 14.86
C CYS A 27 -8.50 12.71 15.73
N ARG A 28 -7.78 12.92 16.85
CA ARG A 28 -7.43 11.86 17.79
C ARG A 28 -8.67 11.15 18.33
N GLN A 29 -9.66 11.91 18.82
CA GLN A 29 -10.90 11.34 19.36
C GLN A 29 -11.67 10.53 18.32
N VAL A 30 -11.72 10.99 17.08
CA VAL A 30 -12.36 10.26 15.97
C VAL A 30 -11.63 8.94 15.70
N LEU A 31 -10.31 8.98 15.51
CA LEU A 31 -9.50 7.79 15.26
C LEU A 31 -9.62 6.76 16.40
N GLU A 32 -9.57 7.22 17.65
CA GLU A 32 -9.72 6.37 18.84
C GLU A 32 -11.12 5.75 18.94
N ALA A 33 -12.18 6.51 18.62
CA ALA A 33 -13.55 6.01 18.63
C ALA A 33 -13.75 4.90 17.58
N VAL A 34 -13.31 5.15 16.34
CA VAL A 34 -13.45 4.19 15.24
C VAL A 34 -12.60 2.94 15.50
N HIS A 35 -11.34 3.11 15.90
CA HIS A 35 -10.47 1.99 16.22
C HIS A 35 -11.01 1.20 17.43
N GLY A 36 -11.51 1.89 18.46
CA GLY A 36 -12.17 1.28 19.61
C GLY A 36 -13.39 0.44 19.21
N HIS A 37 -14.20 0.93 18.27
CA HIS A 37 -15.33 0.20 17.72
C HIS A 37 -14.88 -1.09 17.01
N LEU A 38 -13.89 -1.01 16.10
CA LEU A 38 -13.35 -2.18 15.39
C LEU A 38 -12.76 -3.22 16.35
N ARG A 39 -12.14 -2.80 17.47
CA ARG A 39 -11.63 -3.72 18.49
C ARG A 39 -12.72 -4.46 19.25
N GLN A 40 -13.87 -3.81 19.48
CA GLN A 40 -15.01 -4.41 20.14
C GLN A 40 -15.83 -5.30 19.20
N HIS A 41 -15.77 -5.00 17.89
CA HIS A 41 -16.51 -5.67 16.83
C HIS A 41 -15.54 -6.10 15.73
N PRO A 42 -14.60 -7.02 16.03
CA PRO A 42 -13.65 -7.47 15.03
C PRO A 42 -14.38 -8.14 13.86
N TRP A 43 -13.78 -8.08 12.67
CA TRP A 43 -14.32 -8.71 11.48
C TRP A 43 -14.61 -10.20 11.73
N ALA A 44 -15.85 -10.62 11.49
CA ALA A 44 -16.24 -12.02 11.63
C ALA A 44 -15.70 -12.86 10.46
N ASP A 45 -15.23 -14.07 10.76
CA ASP A 45 -14.98 -15.12 9.76
C ASP A 45 -16.33 -15.79 9.42
N PRO A 46 -16.78 -15.88 8.15
CA PRO A 46 -16.01 -15.78 6.92
C PRO A 46 -16.43 -14.60 6.05
N ALA A 47 -15.95 -13.41 6.43
CA ALA A 47 -15.60 -12.26 5.59
C ALA A 47 -15.97 -10.97 6.32
N PRO A 48 -15.13 -9.92 6.23
CA PRO A 48 -15.56 -8.58 6.60
C PRO A 48 -16.82 -8.19 5.78
N PRO A 49 -17.64 -7.24 6.25
CA PRO A 49 -18.73 -6.68 5.44
C PRO A 49 -18.19 -6.22 4.09
N GLN A 50 -19.02 -6.33 3.05
CA GLN A 50 -18.63 -5.96 1.70
C GLN A 50 -18.25 -4.47 1.62
N GLU A 51 -18.98 -3.62 2.34
CA GLU A 51 -18.75 -2.17 2.44
C GLU A 51 -18.65 -1.72 3.90
N TRP A 52 -17.60 -0.97 4.24
CA TRP A 52 -17.39 -0.35 5.53
C TRP A 52 -16.57 0.94 5.41
N THR A 53 -17.08 2.00 6.02
CA THR A 53 -16.41 3.30 6.16
C THR A 53 -16.86 3.98 7.46
N PHE A 54 -16.33 5.17 7.73
CA PHE A 54 -16.74 6.04 8.83
C PHE A 54 -16.83 7.50 8.38
N TRP A 55 -17.63 8.29 9.09
CA TRP A 55 -17.81 9.72 8.80
C TRP A 55 -18.16 10.51 10.05
N LEU A 56 -18.01 11.83 9.97
CA LEU A 56 -18.53 12.79 10.92
C LEU A 56 -19.88 13.32 10.44
N GLU A 57 -20.81 13.41 11.38
CA GLU A 57 -22.15 13.93 11.16
C GLU A 57 -22.43 15.12 12.07
N SER A 58 -23.06 16.16 11.52
CA SER A 58 -23.58 17.32 12.24
C SER A 58 -25.04 17.52 11.88
N ASP A 59 -25.92 17.55 12.88
CA ASP A 59 -27.36 17.76 12.73
C ASP A 59 -28.01 16.86 11.65
N GLY A 60 -27.64 15.58 11.61
CA GLY A 60 -28.17 14.61 10.64
C GLY A 60 -27.53 14.67 9.24
N THR A 61 -26.48 15.48 9.06
CA THR A 61 -25.81 15.68 7.77
C THR A 61 -24.35 15.25 7.84
N PRO A 62 -23.87 14.36 6.94
CA PRO A 62 -22.45 14.05 6.84
C PRO A 62 -21.64 15.30 6.48
N VAL A 63 -20.63 15.62 7.29
CA VAL A 63 -19.78 16.82 7.12
C VAL A 63 -18.32 16.50 6.78
N ALA A 64 -17.82 15.31 7.11
CA ALA A 64 -16.50 14.85 6.70
C ALA A 64 -16.48 13.31 6.61
N GLY A 65 -16.08 12.77 5.47
CA GLY A 65 -15.89 11.32 5.29
C GLY A 65 -14.52 10.84 5.75
N GLU A 66 -14.33 9.52 5.75
CA GLU A 66 -13.06 8.83 6.05
C GLU A 66 -11.84 9.49 5.41
N HIS A 67 -11.92 9.80 4.10
CA HIS A 67 -10.85 10.43 3.34
C HIS A 67 -10.42 11.76 3.96
N GLU A 68 -11.38 12.63 4.26
CA GLU A 68 -11.14 13.97 4.78
C GLU A 68 -10.60 13.93 6.21
N VAL A 69 -11.13 13.02 7.04
CA VAL A 69 -10.61 12.80 8.40
C VAL A 69 -9.15 12.35 8.36
N TYR A 70 -8.78 11.41 7.48
CA TYR A 70 -7.39 10.97 7.35
C TYR A 70 -6.47 12.05 6.83
N ARG A 71 -6.89 12.80 5.80
CA ARG A 71 -6.13 13.93 5.26
C ARG A 71 -5.76 14.93 6.35
N GLN A 72 -6.74 15.32 7.16
CA GLN A 72 -6.53 16.27 8.25
C GLN A 72 -5.71 15.65 9.40
N ALA A 73 -5.95 14.38 9.76
CA ALA A 73 -5.18 13.72 10.82
C ALA A 73 -3.69 13.55 10.46
N CYS A 74 -3.37 13.24 9.20
CA CYS A 74 -1.99 13.05 8.74
C CYS A 74 -1.17 14.34 8.71
N ALA A 75 -1.82 15.51 8.76
CA ALA A 75 -1.15 16.80 8.96
C ALA A 75 -0.50 16.93 10.36
N PHE A 76 -0.85 16.05 11.31
CA PHE A 76 -0.30 16.02 12.66
C PHE A 76 0.59 14.79 12.87
N PRO A 77 1.93 14.91 12.92
CA PRO A 77 2.84 13.78 13.12
C PRO A 77 2.55 12.95 14.38
N ALA A 78 2.02 13.56 15.44
CA ALA A 78 1.63 12.87 16.67
C ALA A 78 0.48 11.85 16.47
N LEU A 79 -0.26 11.94 15.38
CA LEU A 79 -1.37 11.05 15.05
C LEU A 79 -1.00 9.96 14.04
N HIS A 80 0.21 9.99 13.47
CA HIS A 80 0.59 9.04 12.43
C HIS A 80 0.44 7.59 12.87
N ASP A 81 0.90 7.26 14.08
CA ASP A 81 0.75 5.92 14.65
C ASP A 81 -0.72 5.52 14.86
N HIS A 82 -1.60 6.48 15.15
CA HIS A 82 -3.03 6.23 15.33
C HIS A 82 -3.70 5.93 13.99
N VAL A 83 -3.35 6.69 12.94
CA VAL A 83 -3.82 6.44 11.58
C VAL A 83 -3.33 5.07 11.11
N HIS A 84 -2.05 4.76 11.29
CA HIS A 84 -1.49 3.48 10.88
C HIS A 84 -2.18 2.31 11.61
N ALA A 85 -2.36 2.43 12.94
CA ALA A 85 -3.06 1.41 13.71
C ALA A 85 -4.49 1.18 13.23
N LEU A 86 -5.20 2.25 12.85
CA LEU A 86 -6.55 2.13 12.29
C LEU A 86 -6.55 1.47 10.91
N VAL A 87 -5.63 1.85 10.00
CA VAL A 87 -5.45 1.20 8.67
C VAL A 87 -5.14 -0.29 8.80
N GLN A 88 -4.38 -0.68 9.82
CA GLN A 88 -4.11 -2.09 10.13
C GLN A 88 -5.34 -2.79 10.71
N ALA A 89 -6.11 -2.13 11.56
CA ALA A 89 -7.36 -2.69 12.11
C ALA A 89 -8.43 -2.93 11.02
N THR A 90 -8.37 -2.18 9.91
CA THR A 90 -9.26 -2.40 8.75
C THR A 90 -8.78 -3.53 7.84
N ALA A 91 -7.58 -4.09 8.05
CA ALA A 91 -7.14 -5.29 7.35
C ALA A 91 -7.88 -6.53 7.90
N GLY A 92 -8.86 -7.05 7.16
CA GLY A 92 -9.68 -8.19 7.58
C GLY A 92 -9.20 -9.53 7.00
N GLY A 93 -8.75 -10.45 7.87
CA GLY A 93 -8.69 -11.90 7.61
C GLY A 93 -7.89 -12.40 6.40
N PRO A 94 -7.75 -13.72 6.21
CA PRO A 94 -6.71 -14.30 5.35
C PRO A 94 -6.88 -14.08 3.84
N ARG A 95 -7.87 -13.31 3.35
CA ARG A 95 -8.05 -13.17 1.89
C ARG A 95 -8.39 -11.81 1.30
N ARG A 96 -9.11 -10.86 1.93
CA ARG A 96 -9.36 -9.52 1.33
C ARG A 96 -9.76 -8.47 2.38
N ARG A 97 -9.19 -7.27 2.27
CA ARG A 97 -9.63 -6.05 2.95
C ARG A 97 -11.08 -5.72 2.56
N PRO A 98 -11.96 -5.26 3.50
CA PRO A 98 -13.27 -4.71 3.13
C PRO A 98 -13.12 -3.52 2.19
N TRP A 99 -14.18 -3.25 1.44
CA TRP A 99 -14.26 -2.05 0.61
C TRP A 99 -14.98 -0.93 1.37
N ALA A 100 -14.68 0.32 1.09
CA ALA A 100 -15.44 1.47 1.58
C ALA A 100 -16.62 1.79 0.65
N ASP A 101 -16.45 1.52 -0.65
CA ASP A 101 -17.43 1.67 -1.72
C ASP A 101 -17.07 0.72 -2.88
N GLU A 102 -17.69 0.87 -4.05
CA GLU A 102 -17.46 0.01 -5.22
C GLU A 102 -16.02 0.12 -5.79
N GLU A 103 -15.24 1.13 -5.40
CA GLU A 103 -13.96 1.51 -6.03
C GLU A 103 -12.78 1.61 -5.04
N THR A 104 -13.05 1.71 -3.73
CA THR A 104 -12.06 2.06 -2.72
C THR A 104 -11.95 0.99 -1.64
N PRO A 105 -10.78 0.36 -1.41
CA PRO A 105 -10.57 -0.48 -0.23
C PRO A 105 -10.50 0.36 1.05
N THR A 106 -11.02 -0.16 2.16
CA THR A 106 -11.07 0.57 3.43
C THR A 106 -9.68 0.94 3.95
N GLY A 107 -9.49 2.21 4.33
CA GLY A 107 -8.21 2.72 4.83
C GLY A 107 -7.24 3.20 3.74
N SER A 108 -7.62 3.19 2.46
CA SER A 108 -6.77 3.68 1.36
C SER A 108 -6.24 5.08 1.60
N ALA A 109 -7.14 6.02 1.90
CA ALA A 109 -6.77 7.39 2.20
C ALA A 109 -5.82 7.49 3.41
N GLY A 110 -6.04 6.70 4.45
CA GLY A 110 -5.16 6.67 5.62
C GLY A 110 -3.74 6.20 5.29
N ALA A 111 -3.63 5.12 4.51
CA ALA A 111 -2.34 4.59 4.09
C ALA A 111 -1.59 5.57 3.17
N ALA A 112 -2.30 6.15 2.20
CA ALA A 112 -1.75 7.08 1.23
C ALA A 112 -1.32 8.41 1.89
N TYR A 113 -2.18 9.05 2.68
CA TYR A 113 -1.83 10.32 3.33
C TYR A 113 -0.71 10.19 4.35
N LEU A 114 -0.58 9.03 5.01
CA LEU A 114 0.59 8.76 5.86
C LEU A 114 1.88 8.77 5.05
N ALA A 115 1.91 8.05 3.92
CA ALA A 115 3.08 8.00 3.05
C ALA A 115 3.38 9.35 2.40
N MET A 116 2.36 10.14 2.04
CA MET A 116 2.53 11.52 1.55
C MET A 116 3.07 12.45 2.64
N ALA A 117 2.63 12.29 3.90
CA ALA A 117 3.10 13.12 5.01
C ALA A 117 4.54 12.79 5.43
N ASP A 118 4.94 11.52 5.40
CA ASP A 118 6.26 11.08 5.84
C ASP A 118 6.68 9.74 5.20
N LEU A 119 7.80 9.76 4.45
CA LEU A 119 8.33 8.59 3.76
C LEU A 119 8.61 7.37 4.65
N ARG A 120 8.75 7.55 5.97
CA ARG A 120 8.88 6.42 6.92
C ARG A 120 7.69 5.47 6.86
N TRP A 121 6.53 5.94 6.38
CA TRP A 121 5.31 5.13 6.21
C TRP A 121 5.16 4.47 4.84
N LEU A 122 6.04 4.77 3.88
CA LEU A 122 5.96 4.16 2.56
C LEU A 122 6.01 2.61 2.60
N PRO A 123 6.83 1.95 3.45
CA PRO A 123 6.77 0.50 3.57
C PRO A 123 5.40 -0.04 4.01
N ALA A 124 4.72 0.66 4.92
CA ALA A 124 3.37 0.29 5.36
C ALA A 124 2.33 0.49 4.24
N TYR A 125 2.51 1.51 3.39
CA TYR A 125 1.68 1.71 2.20
C TYR A 125 1.89 0.59 1.16
N LEU A 126 3.13 0.15 0.92
CA LEU A 126 3.42 -0.97 0.03
C LEU A 126 2.83 -2.30 0.53
N GLU A 127 2.83 -2.51 1.86
CA GLU A 127 2.15 -3.64 2.49
C GLU A 127 0.63 -3.54 2.35
N TYR A 128 0.08 -2.32 2.52
CA TYR A 128 -1.33 -2.05 2.27
C TYR A 128 -1.72 -2.40 0.82
N LEU A 129 -1.00 -1.90 -0.18
CA LEU A 129 -1.26 -2.19 -1.60
C LEU A 129 -1.20 -3.69 -1.90
N ALA A 130 -0.28 -4.42 -1.27
CA ALA A 130 -0.19 -5.87 -1.41
C ALA A 130 -1.41 -6.62 -0.86
N SER A 131 -2.19 -5.99 0.01
CA SER A 131 -3.46 -6.52 0.55
C SER A 131 -4.67 -6.18 -0.32
N CYS A 132 -4.50 -5.31 -1.32
CA CYS A 132 -5.56 -4.86 -2.22
C CYS A 132 -5.65 -5.73 -3.48
N ASP A 133 -6.83 -5.73 -4.10
CA ASP A 133 -7.02 -6.25 -5.45
C ASP A 133 -6.72 -5.13 -6.46
N LEU A 134 -5.47 -5.06 -6.92
CA LEU A 134 -5.02 -4.01 -7.84
C LEU A 134 -5.48 -4.24 -9.29
N ASP A 135 -6.09 -5.38 -9.61
CA ASP A 135 -6.71 -5.60 -10.93
C ASP A 135 -8.02 -4.78 -11.09
N HIS A 136 -8.50 -4.19 -10.00
CA HIS A 136 -9.67 -3.31 -9.94
C HIS A 136 -9.34 -1.99 -9.23
N GLU A 137 -8.12 -1.48 -9.44
CA GLU A 137 -7.70 -0.21 -8.86
C GLU A 137 -8.39 0.99 -9.51
N VAL A 138 -8.64 2.04 -8.72
CA VAL A 138 -9.29 3.27 -9.19
C VAL A 138 -8.52 4.50 -8.70
N HIS A 139 -8.11 4.52 -7.43
CA HIS A 139 -7.45 5.66 -6.81
C HIS A 139 -5.95 5.45 -6.54
N GLN A 140 -5.50 4.20 -6.50
CA GLN A 140 -4.16 3.82 -6.06
C GLN A 140 -3.08 4.46 -6.95
N ALA A 141 -3.30 4.52 -8.27
CA ALA A 141 -2.40 5.22 -9.18
C ALA A 141 -2.21 6.70 -8.77
N ALA A 142 -3.30 7.44 -8.57
CA ALA A 142 -3.24 8.84 -8.15
C ALA A 142 -2.64 9.02 -6.74
N GLU A 143 -2.85 8.06 -5.82
CA GLU A 143 -2.20 8.06 -4.52
C GLU A 143 -0.68 7.92 -4.64
N MET A 144 -0.19 7.01 -5.48
CA MET A 144 1.24 6.84 -5.76
C MET A 144 1.85 8.10 -6.39
N ASP A 145 1.14 8.71 -7.35
CA ASP A 145 1.55 9.99 -7.94
C ASP A 145 1.66 11.09 -6.88
N GLY A 146 0.70 11.17 -5.95
CA GLY A 146 0.71 12.13 -4.87
C GLY A 146 1.86 11.89 -3.87
N ILE A 147 2.25 10.64 -3.60
CA ILE A 147 3.42 10.31 -2.78
C ILE A 147 4.70 10.79 -3.47
N ILE A 148 4.86 10.50 -4.77
CA ILE A 148 6.03 10.95 -5.55
C ILE A 148 6.05 12.48 -5.62
N ALA A 149 4.91 13.13 -5.85
CA ALA A 149 4.83 14.59 -5.87
C ALA A 149 5.19 15.23 -4.52
N SER A 150 4.89 14.58 -3.40
CA SER A 150 5.18 15.08 -2.06
C SER A 150 6.66 15.01 -1.69
N HIS A 151 7.38 14.01 -2.22
CA HIS A 151 8.75 13.70 -1.77
C HIS A 151 9.82 13.78 -2.86
N GLY A 152 9.42 13.83 -4.13
CA GLY A 152 10.29 13.71 -5.29
C GLY A 152 10.90 12.31 -5.46
N TRP A 153 11.78 12.18 -6.46
CA TRP A 153 12.53 10.95 -6.70
C TRP A 153 13.70 10.78 -5.73
N GLY A 154 13.79 9.58 -5.19
CA GLY A 154 14.83 9.16 -4.25
C GLY A 154 14.79 7.64 -4.05
N PRO A 155 15.66 7.07 -3.20
CA PRO A 155 15.73 5.62 -3.00
C PRO A 155 14.41 4.99 -2.53
N ALA A 156 13.60 5.70 -1.75
CA ALA A 156 12.31 5.21 -1.27
C ALA A 156 11.26 5.20 -2.39
N THR A 157 11.10 6.31 -3.11
CA THR A 157 10.08 6.46 -4.18
C THR A 157 10.44 5.69 -5.44
N VAL A 158 11.73 5.46 -5.73
CA VAL A 158 12.15 4.52 -6.78
C VAL A 158 11.85 3.06 -6.39
N GLY A 159 11.84 2.77 -5.08
CA GLY A 159 11.35 1.51 -4.53
C GLY A 159 9.86 1.28 -4.81
N LEU A 160 9.04 2.32 -4.62
CA LEU A 160 7.65 2.32 -5.03
C LEU A 160 7.51 2.07 -6.54
N ALA A 161 8.32 2.71 -7.37
CA ALA A 161 8.27 2.53 -8.81
C ALA A 161 8.62 1.09 -9.25
N ALA A 162 9.66 0.49 -8.65
CA ALA A 162 10.01 -0.91 -8.90
C ALA A 162 8.90 -1.87 -8.46
N ALA A 163 8.31 -1.64 -7.27
CA ALA A 163 7.20 -2.44 -6.78
C ALA A 163 5.99 -2.33 -7.71
N ARG A 164 5.67 -1.11 -8.18
CA ARG A 164 4.56 -0.83 -9.10
C ARG A 164 4.74 -1.50 -10.45
N LEU A 165 5.96 -1.53 -11.01
CA LEU A 165 6.20 -2.17 -12.30
C LEU A 165 6.09 -3.71 -12.22
N TRP A 166 6.29 -4.30 -11.05
CA TRP A 166 6.34 -5.76 -10.89
C TRP A 166 5.24 -6.33 -9.98
N ARG A 167 5.46 -6.31 -8.67
CA ARG A 167 4.62 -7.03 -7.70
C ARG A 167 3.25 -6.35 -7.49
N LEU A 168 3.20 -5.03 -7.66
CA LEU A 168 2.04 -4.17 -7.46
C LEU A 168 1.54 -3.61 -8.81
N GLY A 169 1.76 -4.35 -9.90
CA GLY A 169 1.37 -4.01 -11.27
C GLY A 169 -0.10 -3.61 -11.39
N GLY A 170 -1.00 -4.48 -10.93
CA GLY A 170 -2.43 -4.22 -11.07
C GLY A 170 -2.85 -3.98 -12.52
N GLN A 171 -3.91 -3.20 -12.70
CA GLN A 171 -4.48 -2.89 -14.02
C GLN A 171 -3.61 -1.93 -14.85
N HIS A 172 -2.92 -0.98 -14.21
CA HIS A 172 -2.27 0.15 -14.91
C HIS A 172 -0.79 0.33 -14.53
N GLY A 173 -0.11 -0.69 -14.01
CA GLY A 173 1.25 -0.57 -13.48
C GLY A 173 2.31 -0.21 -14.50
N ASP A 174 2.27 -0.84 -15.68
CA ASP A 174 3.18 -0.56 -16.79
C ASP A 174 2.92 0.82 -17.41
N GLU A 175 1.65 1.16 -17.66
CA GLU A 175 1.23 2.47 -18.15
C GLU A 175 1.67 3.59 -17.20
N GLN A 176 1.47 3.42 -15.89
CA GLN A 176 1.86 4.42 -14.90
C GLN A 176 3.38 4.56 -14.78
N PHE A 177 4.13 3.44 -14.82
CA PHE A 177 5.59 3.49 -14.82
C PHE A 177 6.12 4.23 -16.06
N GLY A 178 5.54 3.97 -17.23
CA GLY A 178 5.83 4.72 -18.46
C GLY A 178 5.55 6.21 -18.32
N GLY A 179 4.40 6.59 -17.75
CA GLY A 179 4.09 8.00 -17.46
C GLY A 179 5.09 8.67 -16.51
N TRP A 180 5.60 7.94 -15.51
CA TRP A 180 6.66 8.46 -14.63
C TRP A 180 7.99 8.70 -15.33
N LEU A 181 8.34 7.85 -16.31
CA LEU A 181 9.53 8.05 -17.14
C LEU A 181 9.37 9.27 -18.04
N GLU A 182 8.30 9.29 -18.84
CA GLU A 182 8.12 10.28 -19.90
C GLU A 182 7.79 11.68 -19.37
N GLU A 183 6.98 11.76 -18.30
CA GLU A 183 6.43 13.03 -17.82
C GLU A 183 6.71 13.29 -16.33
N GLY A 184 6.99 12.23 -15.56
CA GLY A 184 7.16 12.31 -14.10
C GLY A 184 8.59 12.59 -13.62
N GLY A 185 9.58 12.67 -14.52
CA GLY A 185 10.99 12.92 -14.19
C GLY A 185 11.73 11.73 -13.59
N LEU A 186 11.17 10.51 -13.70
CA LEU A 186 11.87 9.29 -13.29
C LEU A 186 13.08 9.03 -14.18
N GLU A 187 12.97 9.26 -15.49
CA GLU A 187 14.08 9.09 -16.45
C GLU A 187 15.30 9.90 -16.03
N ASP A 188 15.13 11.20 -15.77
CA ASP A 188 16.19 12.09 -15.28
C ASP A 188 16.86 11.57 -13.99
N TYR A 189 16.07 10.98 -13.08
CA TYR A 189 16.60 10.41 -11.85
C TYR A 189 17.40 9.13 -12.14
N LEU A 190 16.88 8.24 -12.99
CA LEU A 190 17.54 6.98 -13.37
C LEU A 190 18.84 7.21 -14.17
N ASP A 191 18.93 8.30 -14.93
CA ASP A 191 20.15 8.71 -15.64
C ASP A 191 21.29 9.14 -14.70
N SER A 192 20.98 9.41 -13.42
CA SER A 192 22.00 9.70 -12.42
C SER A 192 22.62 8.40 -11.86
N PRO A 193 23.94 8.37 -11.55
CA PRO A 193 24.57 7.19 -10.96
C PRO A 193 23.91 6.71 -9.67
N ASP A 194 23.47 7.64 -8.82
CA ASP A 194 22.81 7.34 -7.55
C ASP A 194 21.40 6.78 -7.78
N GLY A 195 20.65 7.32 -8.74
CA GLY A 195 19.32 6.84 -9.09
C GLY A 195 19.34 5.47 -9.76
N ALA A 196 20.23 5.24 -10.72
CA ALA A 196 20.45 3.93 -11.33
C ALA A 196 20.83 2.87 -10.28
N ALA A 197 21.72 3.21 -9.35
CA ALA A 197 22.11 2.31 -8.27
C ALA A 197 20.94 2.02 -7.31
N ALA A 198 20.17 3.05 -6.95
CA ALA A 198 19.00 2.91 -6.09
C ALA A 198 17.90 2.06 -6.74
N PHE A 199 17.62 2.26 -8.03
CA PHE A 199 16.63 1.47 -8.76
C PHE A 199 17.04 0.00 -8.86
N ARG A 200 18.29 -0.28 -9.23
CA ARG A 200 18.84 -1.64 -9.24
C ARG A 200 18.71 -2.34 -7.89
N ALA A 201 18.97 -1.62 -6.79
CA ALA A 201 18.79 -2.15 -5.44
C ALA A 201 17.31 -2.40 -5.10
N ALA A 202 16.41 -1.51 -5.53
CA ALA A 202 14.97 -1.66 -5.36
C ALA A 202 14.44 -2.88 -6.12
N VAL A 203 14.78 -3.05 -7.40
CA VAL A 203 14.39 -4.22 -8.19
C VAL A 203 14.91 -5.50 -7.52
N GLY A 204 16.18 -5.52 -7.11
CA GLY A 204 16.73 -6.66 -6.37
C GLY A 204 15.92 -7.00 -5.10
N THR A 205 15.47 -5.99 -4.36
CA THR A 205 14.63 -6.18 -3.17
C THR A 205 13.29 -6.81 -3.51
N GLU A 206 12.61 -6.38 -4.57
CA GLU A 206 11.31 -6.94 -4.97
C GLU A 206 11.38 -8.44 -5.27
N PHE A 207 12.47 -8.93 -5.89
CA PHE A 207 12.67 -10.37 -6.15
C PHE A 207 13.14 -11.16 -4.92
N GLU A 208 13.48 -10.49 -3.82
CA GLU A 208 13.79 -11.11 -2.53
C GLU A 208 12.61 -11.14 -1.56
N LEU A 209 11.48 -10.52 -1.89
CA LEU A 209 10.29 -10.55 -1.05
C LEU A 209 9.59 -11.93 -1.08
N PRO A 210 8.89 -12.31 0.01
CA PRO A 210 7.98 -13.44 0.02
C PRO A 210 6.95 -13.40 -1.10
N GLY A 211 6.70 -14.55 -1.73
CA GLY A 211 5.82 -14.65 -2.88
C GLY A 211 5.04 -15.96 -2.95
N PRO A 212 3.98 -16.02 -3.79
CA PRO A 212 3.08 -17.17 -3.88
C PRO A 212 3.74 -18.44 -4.45
N LEU A 213 4.94 -18.31 -5.03
CA LEU A 213 5.73 -19.42 -5.59
C LEU A 213 6.88 -19.85 -4.68
N ASP A 214 6.93 -19.33 -3.44
CA ASP A 214 7.86 -19.82 -2.43
C ASP A 214 7.59 -21.31 -2.11
N PRO A 215 8.63 -22.06 -1.70
CA PRO A 215 8.51 -23.48 -1.36
C PRO A 215 7.47 -23.72 -0.26
N ALA A 216 6.62 -24.72 -0.46
CA ALA A 216 5.64 -25.15 0.53
C ALA A 216 5.57 -26.69 0.66
N PRO A 217 5.20 -27.23 1.85
CA PRO A 217 5.09 -28.67 2.06
C PRO A 217 4.17 -29.36 1.05
N GLY A 218 4.56 -30.55 0.60
CA GLY A 218 3.75 -31.37 -0.31
C GLY A 218 3.84 -30.98 -1.79
N GLN A 219 4.68 -30.01 -2.16
CA GLN A 219 4.98 -29.68 -3.55
C GLN A 219 6.10 -30.57 -4.12
N ASP A 220 6.09 -30.82 -5.43
CA ASP A 220 7.27 -31.36 -6.14
C ASP A 220 8.33 -30.25 -6.26
N PRO A 221 9.49 -30.38 -5.58
CA PRO A 221 10.48 -29.31 -5.52
C PRO A 221 11.06 -28.95 -6.89
N ALA A 222 11.27 -29.93 -7.77
CA ALA A 222 11.83 -29.67 -9.09
C ALA A 222 10.85 -28.91 -9.98
N ARG A 223 9.55 -29.24 -9.87
CA ARG A 223 8.48 -28.51 -10.57
C ARG A 223 8.29 -27.10 -10.00
N ALA A 224 8.27 -26.95 -8.67
CA ALA A 224 8.11 -25.66 -8.01
C ALA A 224 9.27 -24.71 -8.35
N ARG A 225 10.51 -25.19 -8.25
CA ARG A 225 11.71 -24.42 -8.59
C ARG A 225 11.70 -23.90 -10.02
N ARG A 226 11.30 -24.74 -10.98
CA ARG A 226 11.20 -24.34 -12.40
C ARG A 226 10.15 -23.26 -12.60
N ARG A 227 8.99 -23.38 -11.93
CA ARG A 227 7.93 -22.36 -12.01
C ARG A 227 8.39 -21.04 -11.40
N PHE A 228 9.09 -21.08 -10.27
CA PHE A 228 9.68 -19.89 -9.67
C PHE A 228 10.70 -19.25 -10.61
N GLY A 229 11.61 -20.04 -11.20
CA GLY A 229 12.57 -19.54 -12.18
C GLY A 229 11.92 -18.86 -13.38
N GLN A 230 10.88 -19.46 -13.96
CA GLN A 230 10.12 -18.84 -15.05
C GLN A 230 9.48 -17.52 -14.60
N HIS A 231 8.87 -17.47 -13.42
CA HIS A 231 8.27 -16.25 -12.89
C HIS A 231 9.29 -15.14 -12.65
N VAL A 232 10.50 -15.48 -12.18
CA VAL A 232 11.59 -14.52 -12.08
C VAL A 232 12.02 -14.02 -13.46
N ASP A 233 12.15 -14.92 -14.43
CA ASP A 233 12.53 -14.59 -15.80
C ASP A 233 11.49 -13.65 -16.45
N ASP A 234 10.20 -13.99 -16.36
CA ASP A 234 9.09 -13.15 -16.85
C ASP A 234 9.09 -11.76 -16.19
N GLY A 235 9.42 -11.67 -14.90
CA GLY A 235 9.49 -10.39 -14.20
C GLY A 235 10.67 -9.52 -14.58
N LEU A 236 11.82 -10.14 -14.86
CA LEU A 236 13.00 -9.41 -15.28
C LEU A 236 12.84 -8.80 -16.69
N GLU A 237 11.92 -9.31 -17.51
CA GLU A 237 11.59 -8.72 -18.82
C GLU A 237 11.09 -7.27 -18.67
N TYR A 238 10.30 -6.96 -17.64
CA TYR A 238 9.83 -5.59 -17.37
C TYR A 238 10.97 -4.62 -17.06
N PHE A 239 12.11 -5.12 -16.57
CA PHE A 239 13.25 -4.31 -16.17
C PHE A 239 14.39 -4.29 -17.20
N ALA A 240 14.27 -5.07 -18.28
CA ALA A 240 15.35 -5.28 -19.24
C ALA A 240 15.76 -4.02 -20.01
N GLU A 241 14.89 -3.02 -20.10
CA GLU A 241 15.20 -1.73 -20.71
C GLU A 241 16.01 -0.80 -19.79
N TYR A 242 16.01 -1.08 -18.48
CA TYR A 242 16.56 -0.19 -17.44
C TYR A 242 17.77 -0.78 -16.71
N LEU A 243 18.04 -2.07 -16.89
CA LEU A 243 19.10 -2.81 -16.23
C LEU A 243 19.96 -3.54 -17.27
N ASP A 244 21.26 -3.60 -17.01
CA ASP A 244 22.18 -4.33 -17.88
C ASP A 244 22.09 -5.87 -17.66
N GLU A 245 22.63 -6.66 -18.59
CA GLU A 245 22.59 -8.13 -18.49
C GLU A 245 23.25 -8.66 -17.21
N ASP A 246 24.29 -7.98 -16.70
CA ASP A 246 24.98 -8.35 -15.47
C ASP A 246 24.08 -8.13 -14.23
N ASP A 247 23.27 -7.06 -14.23
CA ASP A 247 22.26 -6.80 -13.20
C ASP A 247 21.18 -7.85 -13.18
N LEU A 248 20.58 -8.11 -14.34
CA LEU A 248 19.52 -9.10 -14.48
C LEU A 248 20.04 -10.47 -14.03
N GLY A 249 21.25 -10.84 -14.45
CA GLY A 249 21.91 -12.08 -14.02
C GLY A 249 22.13 -12.16 -12.51
N ARG A 250 22.54 -11.06 -11.87
CA ARG A 250 22.73 -10.98 -10.40
C ARG A 250 21.42 -11.09 -9.64
N ILE A 251 20.39 -10.35 -10.04
CA ILE A 251 19.07 -10.35 -9.40
C ILE A 251 18.45 -11.74 -9.52
N ARG A 252 18.47 -12.32 -10.73
CA ARG A 252 18.02 -13.69 -10.98
C ARG A 252 18.76 -14.69 -10.07
N GLY A 253 20.08 -14.58 -10.00
CA GLY A 253 20.91 -15.44 -9.16
C GLY A 253 20.54 -15.35 -7.68
N ALA A 254 20.32 -14.13 -7.17
CA ALA A 254 19.93 -13.87 -5.78
C ALA A 254 18.54 -14.45 -5.47
N ALA A 255 17.56 -14.23 -6.35
CA ALA A 255 16.20 -14.76 -6.24
C ALA A 255 16.21 -16.30 -6.21
N MET A 256 16.93 -16.94 -7.12
CA MET A 256 17.06 -18.41 -7.15
C MET A 256 17.76 -18.95 -5.89
N ALA A 257 18.81 -18.27 -5.41
CA ALA A 257 19.51 -18.66 -4.19
C ALA A 257 18.61 -18.51 -2.95
N ARG A 258 17.75 -17.48 -2.90
CA ARG A 258 16.73 -17.32 -1.86
C ARG A 258 15.76 -18.49 -1.87
N TRP A 259 15.22 -18.84 -3.03
CA TRP A 259 14.31 -19.97 -3.18
C TRP A 259 14.96 -21.27 -2.69
N ASP A 260 16.21 -21.53 -3.08
CA ASP A 260 16.96 -22.72 -2.66
C ASP A 260 17.18 -22.76 -1.13
N ARG A 261 17.42 -21.60 -0.48
CA ARG A 261 17.50 -21.50 0.99
C ARG A 261 16.18 -21.82 1.68
N LEU A 262 15.06 -21.30 1.16
CA LEU A 262 13.73 -21.57 1.70
C LEU A 262 13.34 -23.03 1.52
N ALA A 263 13.65 -23.63 0.38
CA ALA A 263 13.33 -25.02 0.08
C ALA A 263 14.07 -26.00 1.01
N ALA A 264 15.26 -25.63 1.47
CA ALA A 264 16.01 -26.42 2.45
C ALA A 264 15.41 -26.37 3.87
N ALA A 265 14.50 -25.42 4.14
CA ALA A 265 13.85 -25.24 5.44
C ALA A 265 12.45 -25.86 5.53
N VAL A 266 11.93 -26.40 4.42
CA VAL A 266 10.59 -27.01 4.27
C VAL A 266 10.69 -28.53 4.22
#